data_AF-A0A2M6YU03-F1
#
_entry.id   AF-A0A2M6YU03-F1
#
_cell.length_a   1.000
_cell.length_b   1.000
_cell.length_c   1.000
_cell.angle_alpha   90.00
_cell.angle_beta   90.00
_cell.angle_gamma   90.00
#
_symmetry.space_group_name_H-M   'P 1'
#
loop_
_entity.id
_entity.type
_entity.pdbx_description
1 polymer ?
#
loop_
_entity_poly.entity_id
_entity_poly.type
_entity_poly.pdbx_seq_one_letter_code
_entity_poly.pdbx_strand_id
1 'polypeptide(L)'
;MFKIEYIWRELLDRVIEERNPDFTITELAKKYSLSTSVVNHALIPLRNLNIVKINKTLSKVVDWERLLFFWATRRNLKKDIIYSTFSPLPVYDREGLMPSEVISTGFTSFRYLLNKTPADYDHIYFYSNKIEKITKRFPNNKRPSNIFILRPDPYLLKSKKLGLAQLFVDLWNLPEWYAREFQLETLTRIREELKN
;
A
#
# COMPACT_ATOMS: atom_id res chain seq x y z
N MET A 1 5.21 -8.66 0.11
CA MET A 1 5.32 -7.95 -1.18
C MET A 1 6.52 -8.46 -1.98
N PHE A 2 6.38 -8.69 -3.28
CA PHE A 2 7.47 -9.06 -4.19
C PHE A 2 8.29 -7.84 -4.65
N LYS A 3 9.55 -8.05 -5.03
CA LYS A 3 10.44 -6.97 -5.51
C LYS A 3 9.90 -6.20 -6.72
N ILE A 4 9.16 -6.87 -7.61
CA ILE A 4 8.55 -6.23 -8.79
C ILE A 4 7.46 -5.22 -8.39
N GLU A 5 6.77 -5.43 -7.27
CA GLU A 5 5.73 -4.51 -6.78
C GLU A 5 6.34 -3.19 -6.29
N TYR A 6 7.64 -3.17 -5.93
CA TYR A 6 8.34 -1.93 -5.57
C TYR A 6 8.35 -0.98 -6.76
N ILE A 7 8.50 -1.53 -7.97
CA ILE A 7 8.49 -0.77 -9.21
C ILE A 7 7.10 -0.25 -9.51
N TRP A 8 6.06 -1.07 -9.35
CA TRP A 8 4.69 -0.61 -9.60
C TRP A 8 4.26 0.49 -8.63
N ARG A 9 4.60 0.34 -7.34
CA ARG A 9 4.41 1.39 -6.34
C ARG A 9 5.14 2.67 -6.72
N GLU A 10 6.42 2.60 -7.04
CA GLU A 10 7.22 3.77 -7.43
C GLU A 10 6.64 4.52 -8.62
N LEU A 11 6.24 3.77 -9.66
CA LEU A 11 5.64 4.36 -10.86
C LEU A 11 4.32 5.07 -10.54
N LEU A 12 3.55 4.56 -9.58
CA LEU A 12 2.33 5.21 -9.12
C LEU A 12 2.61 6.42 -8.24
N ASP A 13 3.54 6.32 -7.28
CA ASP A 13 3.93 7.43 -6.40
C ASP A 13 4.48 8.60 -7.23
N ARG A 14 5.26 8.32 -8.27
CA ARG A 14 5.71 9.30 -9.26
C ARG A 14 4.58 10.11 -9.90
N VAL A 15 3.51 9.44 -10.30
CA VAL A 15 2.36 10.10 -10.91
C VAL A 15 1.52 10.83 -9.85
N ILE A 16 1.16 10.12 -8.77
CA ILE A 16 0.14 10.51 -7.80
C ILE A 16 0.68 11.47 -6.74
N GLU A 17 1.93 11.32 -6.32
CA GLU A 17 2.53 12.13 -5.26
C GLU A 17 3.50 13.17 -5.85
N GLU A 18 4.27 12.81 -6.89
CA GLU A 18 5.34 13.66 -7.43
C GLU A 18 4.96 14.45 -8.69
N ARG A 19 3.80 14.17 -9.30
CA ARG A 19 3.35 14.74 -10.59
C ARG A 19 4.38 14.61 -11.73
N ASN A 20 5.21 13.58 -11.66
CA ASN A 20 6.26 13.29 -12.62
C ASN A 20 6.13 11.85 -13.13
N PRO A 21 5.44 11.60 -14.25
CA PRO A 21 5.24 10.25 -14.77
C PRO A 21 6.51 9.63 -15.38
N ASP A 22 7.58 10.39 -15.51
CA ASP A 22 8.78 9.99 -16.23
C ASP A 22 9.73 9.17 -15.35
N PHE A 23 10.41 8.21 -15.96
CA PHE A 23 11.36 7.34 -15.28
C PHE A 23 12.40 6.75 -16.25
N THR A 24 13.51 6.29 -15.67
CA THR A 24 14.48 5.43 -16.36
C THR A 24 14.64 4.10 -15.64
N ILE A 25 14.94 3.04 -16.38
CA ILE A 25 15.19 1.70 -15.80
C ILE A 25 16.38 1.74 -14.83
N THR A 26 17.43 2.49 -15.18
CA THR A 26 18.64 2.64 -14.36
C THR A 26 18.37 3.33 -13.03
N GLU A 27 17.55 4.38 -13.05
CA GLU A 27 17.12 5.08 -11.84
C GLU A 27 16.32 4.16 -10.92
N LEU A 28 15.33 3.44 -11.45
CA LEU A 28 14.53 2.49 -10.69
C LEU A 28 15.38 1.36 -10.08
N ALA A 29 16.30 0.80 -10.87
CA ALA A 29 17.24 -0.23 -10.43
C ALA A 29 18.12 0.28 -9.29
N LYS A 30 18.67 1.50 -9.42
CA LYS A 30 19.50 2.12 -8.39
C LYS A 30 18.72 2.41 -7.11
N LYS A 31 17.52 3.00 -7.21
CA LYS A 31 16.66 3.38 -6.07
C LYS A 31 16.35 2.17 -5.18
N TYR A 32 16.05 1.02 -5.80
CA TYR A 32 15.66 -0.20 -5.09
C TYR A 32 16.77 -1.26 -5.01
N SER A 33 18.01 -0.91 -5.35
CA SER A 33 19.15 -1.85 -5.35
C SER A 33 18.81 -3.17 -6.08
N LEU A 34 18.10 -3.07 -7.21
CA LEU A 34 17.69 -4.18 -8.05
C LEU A 34 18.56 -4.25 -9.30
N SER A 35 18.60 -5.42 -9.95
CA SER A 35 19.15 -5.50 -11.29
C SER A 35 18.19 -4.88 -12.32
N THR A 36 18.73 -4.34 -13.40
CA THR A 36 17.93 -3.84 -14.54
C THR A 36 17.02 -4.93 -15.13
N SER A 37 17.44 -6.20 -15.07
CA SER A 37 16.61 -7.34 -15.48
C SER A 37 15.34 -7.48 -14.65
N VAL A 38 15.41 -7.33 -13.32
CA VAL A 38 14.22 -7.37 -12.44
C VAL A 38 13.28 -6.20 -12.73
N VAL A 39 13.83 -5.01 -12.97
CA VAL A 39 13.03 -3.83 -13.35
C VAL A 39 12.34 -4.07 -14.70
N ASN A 40 13.08 -4.53 -15.71
CA ASN A 40 12.50 -4.87 -17.01
C ASN A 40 11.39 -5.92 -16.88
N HIS A 41 11.62 -6.97 -16.08
CA HIS A 41 10.61 -7.99 -15.82
C HIS A 41 9.33 -7.41 -15.19
N ALA A 42 9.45 -6.44 -14.28
CA ALA A 42 8.30 -5.73 -13.72
C ALA A 42 7.55 -4.88 -14.77
N LEU A 43 8.25 -4.37 -15.78
CA LEU A 43 7.71 -3.49 -16.84
C LEU A 43 7.10 -4.25 -18.02
N ILE A 44 7.52 -5.49 -18.32
CA ILE A 44 7.00 -6.30 -19.44
C ILE A 44 5.47 -6.35 -19.47
N PRO A 45 4.75 -6.75 -18.40
CA PRO A 45 3.30 -6.83 -18.45
C PRO A 45 2.65 -5.44 -18.60
N LEU A 46 3.26 -4.39 -18.02
CA LEU A 46 2.76 -3.03 -18.15
C LEU A 46 2.89 -2.51 -19.58
N ARG A 47 4.00 -2.82 -20.25
CA ARG A 47 4.24 -2.48 -21.65
C ARG A 47 3.23 -3.18 -22.56
N ASN A 48 3.00 -4.48 -22.37
CA ASN A 48 2.06 -5.25 -23.17
C ASN A 48 0.61 -4.72 -23.07
N LEU A 49 0.26 -4.14 -21.91
CA LEU A 49 -1.05 -3.52 -21.66
C LEU A 49 -1.11 -2.03 -22.03
N ASN A 50 -0.05 -1.49 -22.63
CA ASN A 50 0.10 -0.05 -22.93
C ASN A 50 -0.09 0.86 -21.70
N ILE A 51 0.27 0.38 -20.51
CA ILE A 51 0.23 1.15 -19.25
C ILE A 51 1.45 2.07 -19.13
N VAL A 52 2.58 1.65 -19.70
CA VAL A 52 3.83 2.42 -19.76
C VAL A 52 4.31 2.52 -21.21
N LYS A 53 4.92 3.65 -21.56
CA LYS A 53 5.65 3.81 -22.82
C LYS A 53 7.15 3.73 -22.54
N ILE A 54 7.78 2.69 -23.09
CA ILE A 54 9.23 2.46 -22.94
C ILE A 54 9.96 3.07 -24.14
N ASN A 55 10.84 4.04 -23.90
CA ASN A 55 11.73 4.61 -24.91
C ASN A 55 13.20 4.43 -24.53
N LYS A 56 14.11 4.69 -25.47
CA LYS A 56 15.57 4.53 -25.26
C LYS A 56 16.13 5.46 -24.17
N THR A 57 15.60 6.67 -24.07
CA THR A 57 16.13 7.73 -23.18
C THR A 57 15.24 7.95 -21.96
N LEU A 58 13.95 8.18 -22.17
CA LEU A 58 13.00 8.49 -21.11
C LEU A 58 11.70 7.69 -21.30
N SER A 59 11.38 6.86 -20.32
CA SER A 59 10.12 6.11 -20.29
C SER A 59 9.10 6.84 -19.43
N LYS A 60 7.82 6.56 -19.62
CA LYS A 60 6.77 7.21 -18.84
C LYS A 60 5.56 6.33 -18.56
N VAL A 61 4.90 6.59 -17.46
CA VAL A 61 3.56 6.05 -17.18
C VAL A 61 2.55 6.79 -18.04
N VAL A 62 1.75 6.07 -18.83
CA VAL A 62 0.71 6.67 -19.70
C VAL A 62 -0.70 6.45 -19.17
N ASP A 63 -0.90 5.42 -18.35
CA ASP A 63 -2.21 5.08 -17.77
C ASP A 63 -2.01 4.65 -16.31
N TRP A 64 -2.03 5.64 -15.42
CA TRP A 64 -1.82 5.41 -13.99
C TRP A 64 -2.97 4.62 -13.36
N GLU A 65 -4.20 4.79 -13.87
CA GLU A 65 -5.38 4.16 -13.31
C GLU A 65 -5.37 2.65 -13.61
N ARG A 66 -5.05 2.27 -14.84
CA ARG A 66 -4.81 0.85 -15.17
C ARG A 66 -3.63 0.28 -14.41
N LEU A 67 -2.56 1.05 -14.17
CA LEU A 67 -1.45 0.60 -13.33
C LEU A 67 -1.90 0.31 -11.89
N LEU A 68 -2.73 1.19 -11.33
CA LEU A 68 -3.25 1.07 -9.97
C LEU A 68 -4.08 -0.21 -9.83
N PHE A 69 -5.03 -0.44 -10.73
CA PHE A 69 -5.82 -1.68 -10.75
C PHE A 69 -4.96 -2.92 -11.06
N PHE A 70 -3.97 -2.80 -11.93
CA PHE A 70 -3.04 -3.88 -12.26
C PHE A 70 -2.27 -4.36 -11.03
N TRP A 71 -1.79 -3.42 -10.19
CA TRP A 71 -1.12 -3.77 -8.94
C TRP A 71 -2.11 -4.30 -7.90
N ALA A 72 -3.25 -3.62 -7.71
CA ALA A 72 -4.30 -4.02 -6.79
C ALA A 72 -4.72 -5.49 -6.93
N THR A 73 -4.89 -5.95 -8.17
CA THR A 73 -5.28 -7.34 -8.49
C THR A 73 -4.16 -8.39 -8.34
N ARG A 74 -2.89 -7.97 -8.21
CA ARG A 74 -1.73 -8.87 -8.06
C ARG A 74 -1.16 -8.91 -6.66
N ARG A 75 -1.40 -7.85 -5.90
CA ARG A 75 -1.07 -7.79 -4.49
C ARG A 75 -1.73 -8.97 -3.77
N ASN A 76 -0.99 -9.57 -2.83
CA ASN A 76 -1.54 -10.57 -1.91
C ASN A 76 -1.23 -10.14 -0.48
N LEU A 77 -2.13 -9.34 0.09
CA LEU A 77 -1.97 -8.77 1.43
C LEU A 77 -1.97 -9.86 2.52
N LYS A 78 -2.78 -10.91 2.34
CA LYS A 78 -2.89 -12.04 3.29
C LYS A 78 -1.55 -12.71 3.55
N LYS A 79 -0.69 -12.85 2.53
CA LYS A 79 0.66 -13.43 2.65
C LYS A 79 1.62 -12.59 3.49
N ASP A 80 1.33 -11.31 3.67
CA ASP A 80 2.17 -10.42 4.46
C ASP A 80 1.73 -10.34 5.93
N ILE A 81 0.59 -10.93 6.31
CA ILE A 81 0.17 -10.99 7.72
C ILE A 81 1.16 -11.87 8.49
N ILE A 82 1.88 -11.26 9.44
CA ILE A 82 2.85 -11.92 10.31
C ILE A 82 2.35 -12.10 11.74
N TYR A 83 1.31 -11.36 12.12
CA TYR A 83 0.64 -11.49 13.41
C TYR A 83 -0.81 -11.04 13.29
N SER A 84 -1.72 -11.73 13.98
CA SER A 84 -3.12 -11.32 14.09
C SER A 84 -3.67 -11.72 15.44
N THR A 85 -4.53 -10.90 16.01
CA THR A 85 -5.20 -11.22 17.28
C THR A 85 -6.54 -10.48 17.38
N PHE A 86 -7.27 -10.78 18.44
CA PHE A 86 -8.49 -10.11 18.81
C PHE A 86 -8.29 -9.27 20.08
N SER A 87 -8.84 -8.06 20.08
CA SER A 87 -9.02 -7.26 21.28
C SER A 87 -10.47 -6.74 21.34
N PRO A 88 -11.13 -6.81 22.51
CA PRO A 88 -12.51 -6.33 22.68
C PRO A 88 -12.61 -4.81 22.79
N LEU A 89 -11.47 -4.10 22.80
CA LEU A 89 -11.46 -2.65 22.93
C LEU A 89 -12.08 -1.97 21.68
N PRO A 90 -12.73 -0.81 21.85
CA PRO A 90 -13.13 0.04 20.73
C PRO A 90 -12.00 0.29 19.73
N VAL A 91 -12.34 0.48 18.46
CA VAL A 91 -11.36 0.60 17.37
C VAL A 91 -10.33 1.71 17.60
N TYR A 92 -10.77 2.87 18.08
CA TYR A 92 -9.89 4.01 18.36
C TYR A 92 -8.97 3.78 19.56
N ASP A 93 -9.41 3.02 20.56
CA ASP A 93 -8.55 2.64 21.69
C ASP A 93 -7.46 1.67 21.25
N ARG A 94 -7.80 0.72 20.36
CA ARG A 94 -6.81 -0.19 19.77
C ARG A 94 -5.79 0.55 18.93
N GLU A 95 -6.22 1.53 18.13
CA GLU A 95 -5.32 2.38 17.36
C GLU A 95 -4.42 3.23 18.28
N GLY A 96 -4.96 3.82 19.34
CA GLY A 96 -4.21 4.62 20.32
C GLY A 96 -3.19 3.79 21.13
N LEU A 97 -3.47 2.51 21.34
CA LEU A 97 -2.56 1.57 21.99
C LEU A 97 -1.47 1.02 21.05
N MET A 98 -1.46 1.35 19.76
CA MET A 98 -0.39 0.89 18.86
C MET A 98 0.96 1.55 19.19
N PRO A 99 2.09 0.82 19.10
CA PRO A 99 3.42 1.42 19.27
C PRO A 99 3.70 2.48 18.20
N SER A 100 4.40 3.57 18.54
CA SER A 100 4.65 4.67 17.60
C SER A 100 5.53 4.31 16.39
N GLU A 101 6.19 3.16 16.43
CA GLU A 101 7.00 2.64 15.32
C GLU A 101 6.21 1.93 14.21
N VAL A 102 4.93 1.65 14.42
CA VAL A 102 4.11 1.01 13.39
C VAL A 102 3.73 2.02 12.31
N ILE A 103 3.49 1.52 11.10
CA ILE A 103 2.95 2.34 9.99
C ILE A 103 1.52 1.87 9.78
N SER A 104 0.54 2.75 9.96
CA SER A 104 -0.86 2.39 9.67
C SER A 104 -1.03 2.03 8.19
N THR A 105 -2.04 1.20 7.90
CA THR A 105 -2.61 1.05 6.55
C THR A 105 -4.12 0.80 6.64
N GLY A 106 -4.78 0.61 5.50
CA GLY A 106 -6.21 0.32 5.41
C GLY A 106 -7.06 1.45 6.00
N PHE A 107 -8.05 1.09 6.80
CA PHE A 107 -9.05 2.02 7.36
C PHE A 107 -8.44 3.11 8.24
N THR A 108 -7.48 2.74 9.09
CA THR A 108 -6.79 3.70 9.98
C THR A 108 -6.01 4.73 9.18
N SER A 109 -5.23 4.32 8.17
CA SER A 109 -4.49 5.26 7.32
C SER A 109 -5.39 6.12 6.49
N PHE A 110 -6.48 5.56 5.96
CA PHE A 110 -7.47 6.34 5.24
C PHE A 110 -7.99 7.47 6.14
N ARG A 111 -8.40 7.15 7.37
CA ARG A 111 -8.93 8.14 8.31
C ARG A 111 -7.90 9.22 8.63
N TYR A 112 -6.63 8.85 8.83
CA TYR A 112 -5.55 9.81 9.11
C TYR A 112 -5.18 10.68 7.90
N LEU A 113 -5.24 10.14 6.69
CA LEU A 113 -4.83 10.86 5.47
C LEU A 113 -5.95 11.73 4.90
N LEU A 114 -7.22 11.31 5.02
CA LEU A 114 -8.37 11.99 4.41
C LEU A 114 -9.29 12.67 5.45
N ASN A 115 -9.01 12.55 6.75
CA ASN A 115 -9.79 13.14 7.85
C ASN A 115 -11.31 12.86 7.74
N LYS A 116 -11.66 11.68 7.24
CA LYS A 116 -13.05 11.25 7.07
C LYS A 116 -13.18 9.73 7.24
N THR A 117 -14.42 9.27 7.37
CA THR A 117 -14.72 7.84 7.57
C THR A 117 -16.01 7.53 6.81
N PRO A 118 -15.93 6.92 5.62
CA PRO A 118 -17.08 6.70 4.76
C PRO A 118 -18.03 5.61 5.31
N ALA A 119 -17.51 4.72 6.16
CA ALA A 119 -18.27 3.71 6.88
C ALA A 119 -17.57 3.36 8.20
N ASP A 120 -18.33 2.88 9.18
CA ASP A 120 -17.77 2.33 10.41
C ASP A 120 -16.88 1.12 10.12
N TYR A 121 -15.81 0.97 10.90
CA TYR A 121 -14.86 -0.12 10.77
C TYR A 121 -14.41 -0.65 12.12
N ASP A 122 -14.13 -1.95 12.19
CA ASP A 122 -13.64 -2.63 13.39
C ASP A 122 -12.28 -3.31 13.20
N HIS A 123 -11.86 -3.57 11.96
CA HIS A 123 -10.60 -4.24 11.67
C HIS A 123 -9.49 -3.20 11.49
N ILE A 124 -8.32 -3.42 12.10
CA ILE A 124 -7.17 -2.51 11.97
C ILE A 124 -5.95 -3.22 11.42
N TYR A 125 -5.23 -2.52 10.54
CA TYR A 125 -4.08 -3.06 9.81
C TYR A 125 -2.89 -2.13 9.98
N PHE A 126 -1.74 -2.71 10.34
CA PHE A 126 -0.51 -1.97 10.53
C PHE A 126 0.67 -2.73 9.97
N TYR A 127 1.61 -2.04 9.35
CA TYR A 127 2.91 -2.59 9.03
C TYR A 127 3.87 -2.46 10.23
N SER A 128 4.54 -3.57 10.57
CA SER A 128 5.61 -3.59 11.56
C SER A 128 6.54 -4.77 11.35
N ASN A 129 7.81 -4.62 11.70
CA ASN A 129 8.77 -5.73 11.84
C ASN A 129 9.08 -6.07 13.30
N LYS A 130 8.50 -5.35 14.27
CA LYS A 130 8.71 -5.53 15.71
C LYS A 130 7.43 -6.01 16.37
N ILE A 131 7.17 -7.32 16.28
CA ILE A 131 5.92 -7.91 16.79
C ILE A 131 5.89 -7.97 18.31
N GLU A 132 7.05 -8.00 18.98
CA GLU A 132 7.16 -8.28 20.41
C GLU A 132 6.45 -7.22 21.25
N LYS A 133 6.58 -5.94 20.87
CA LYS A 133 5.88 -4.84 21.55
C LYS A 133 4.38 -4.87 21.32
N ILE A 134 3.95 -5.32 20.14
CA ILE A 134 2.54 -5.41 19.78
C ILE A 134 1.91 -6.55 20.57
N THR A 135 2.55 -7.73 20.62
CA THR A 135 2.07 -8.89 21.38
C THR A 135 1.97 -8.61 22.88
N LYS A 136 2.84 -7.76 23.44
CA LYS A 136 2.75 -7.32 24.85
C LYS A 136 1.49 -6.48 25.12
N ARG A 137 1.07 -5.63 24.17
CA ARG A 137 -0.11 -4.77 24.30
C ARG A 137 -1.40 -5.50 23.90
N PHE A 138 -1.30 -6.40 22.93
CA PHE A 138 -2.37 -7.22 22.40
C PHE A 138 -1.93 -8.68 22.39
N PRO A 139 -2.11 -9.42 23.50
CA PRO A 139 -1.78 -10.84 23.56
C PRO A 139 -2.58 -11.68 22.56
N ASN A 140 -2.08 -12.88 22.27
CA ASN A 140 -2.76 -13.79 21.34
C ASN A 140 -4.13 -14.21 21.87
N ASN A 141 -5.14 -14.18 21.01
CA ASN A 141 -6.53 -14.54 21.31
C ASN A 141 -7.10 -15.38 20.16
N LYS A 142 -7.88 -16.41 20.50
CA LYS A 142 -8.46 -17.37 19.52
C LYS A 142 -9.76 -16.88 18.87
N ARG A 143 -10.32 -15.75 19.31
CA ARG A 143 -11.49 -15.12 18.67
C ARG A 143 -11.12 -14.63 17.27
N PRO A 144 -12.11 -14.40 16.38
CA PRO A 144 -11.86 -13.82 15.07
C PRO A 144 -11.04 -12.53 15.19
N SER A 145 -9.89 -12.49 14.53
CA SER A 145 -8.95 -11.38 14.65
C SER A 145 -9.56 -10.07 14.14
N ASN A 146 -9.33 -8.98 14.88
CA ASN A 146 -9.66 -7.62 14.45
C ASN A 146 -8.42 -6.70 14.45
N ILE A 147 -7.24 -7.26 14.73
CA ILE A 147 -5.93 -6.60 14.64
C ILE A 147 -5.03 -7.45 13.74
N PHE A 148 -4.43 -6.82 12.74
CA PHE A 148 -3.55 -7.49 11.78
C PHE A 148 -2.26 -6.72 11.59
N ILE A 149 -1.14 -7.42 11.73
CA ILE A 149 0.20 -6.87 11.51
C ILE A 149 0.78 -7.46 10.23
N LEU A 150 1.11 -6.57 9.32
CA LEU A 150 1.69 -6.86 8.03
C LEU A 150 3.22 -6.67 8.07
N ARG A 151 3.94 -7.49 7.32
CA ARG A 151 5.38 -7.31 7.11
C ARG A 151 5.61 -6.12 6.16
N PRO A 152 6.30 -5.05 6.58
CA PRO A 152 6.69 -3.97 5.67
C PRO A 152 7.78 -4.46 4.71
N ASP A 153 7.81 -3.88 3.51
CA ASP A 153 9.03 -3.92 2.70
C ASP A 153 10.07 -2.92 3.24
N PRO A 154 11.36 -3.09 2.90
CA PRO A 154 12.43 -2.24 3.42
C PRO A 154 12.26 -0.74 3.10
N TYR A 155 11.60 -0.40 1.98
CA TYR A 155 11.48 0.98 1.53
C TYR A 155 10.32 1.70 2.21
N LEU A 156 9.21 1.01 2.46
CA LEU A 156 8.13 1.52 3.31
C LEU A 156 8.62 1.76 4.74
N LEU A 157 9.41 0.84 5.29
CA LEU A 157 9.99 1.00 6.62
C LEU A 157 10.91 2.23 6.70
N LYS A 158 11.65 2.51 5.62
CA LYS A 158 12.54 3.67 5.52
C LYS A 158 11.77 4.98 5.37
N SER A 159 10.73 5.02 4.54
CA SER A 159 9.95 6.25 4.31
C SER A 159 9.03 6.59 5.47
N LYS A 160 8.50 5.56 6.16
CA LYS A 160 7.41 5.67 7.16
C LYS A 160 6.16 6.41 6.65
N LYS A 161 6.05 6.59 5.34
CA LYS A 161 4.93 7.27 4.68
C LYS A 161 4.25 6.28 3.75
N LEU A 162 2.95 6.10 3.94
CA LEU A 162 2.08 5.34 3.05
C LEU A 162 1.52 6.30 1.99
N GLY A 163 1.83 6.07 0.71
CA GLY A 163 1.24 6.83 -0.40
C GLY A 163 -0.20 6.41 -0.70
N LEU A 164 -0.94 7.26 -1.41
CA LEU A 164 -2.34 6.98 -1.79
C LEU A 164 -2.47 5.71 -2.64
N ALA A 165 -1.49 5.45 -3.50
CA ALA A 165 -1.44 4.25 -4.33
C ALA A 165 -1.41 2.97 -3.48
N GLN A 166 -0.52 2.92 -2.49
CA GLN A 166 -0.40 1.77 -1.61
C GLN A 166 -1.62 1.63 -0.70
N LEU A 167 -2.18 2.76 -0.21
CA LEU A 167 -3.43 2.74 0.56
C LEU A 167 -4.56 2.09 -0.24
N PHE A 168 -4.77 2.50 -1.49
CA PHE A 168 -5.79 1.91 -2.36
C PHE A 168 -5.57 0.42 -2.56
N VAL A 169 -4.34 0.00 -2.86
CA VAL A 169 -4.00 -1.40 -3.11
C VAL A 169 -4.17 -2.26 -1.86
N ASP A 170 -3.83 -1.74 -0.68
CA ASP A 170 -4.06 -2.44 0.57
C ASP A 170 -5.57 -2.58 0.82
N LEU A 171 -6.35 -1.50 0.74
CA LEU A 171 -7.81 -1.52 0.88
C LEU A 171 -8.48 -2.47 -0.13
N TRP A 172 -7.99 -2.54 -1.37
CA TRP A 172 -8.49 -3.46 -2.40
C TRP A 172 -8.39 -4.93 -1.97
N ASN A 173 -7.39 -5.25 -1.16
CA ASN A 173 -7.10 -6.62 -0.72
C ASN A 173 -7.72 -6.99 0.63
N LEU A 174 -8.47 -6.07 1.23
CA LEU A 174 -9.17 -6.27 2.49
C LEU A 174 -10.51 -7.01 2.26
N PRO A 175 -10.80 -8.07 3.02
CA PRO A 175 -12.00 -8.88 2.83
C PRO A 175 -13.27 -8.25 3.43
N GLU A 176 -13.15 -7.20 4.24
CA GLU A 176 -14.28 -6.59 4.92
C GLU A 176 -15.24 -5.93 3.91
N TRP A 177 -16.54 -6.11 4.10
CA TRP A 177 -17.57 -5.58 3.19
C TRP A 177 -17.48 -4.06 3.04
N TYR A 178 -17.13 -3.35 4.12
CA TYR A 178 -16.99 -1.90 4.13
C TYR A 178 -15.72 -1.41 3.41
N ALA A 179 -14.76 -2.29 3.07
CA ALA A 179 -13.57 -1.92 2.30
C ALA A 179 -13.91 -1.27 0.97
N ARG A 180 -15.04 -1.63 0.35
CA ARG A 180 -15.51 -1.05 -0.91
C ARG A 180 -15.67 0.46 -0.84
N GLU A 181 -16.28 0.99 0.22
CA GLU A 181 -16.51 2.44 0.36
C GLU A 181 -15.18 3.20 0.48
N PHE A 182 -14.24 2.67 1.28
CA PHE A 182 -12.91 3.23 1.42
C PHE A 182 -12.11 3.17 0.10
N GLN A 183 -12.23 2.09 -0.68
CA GLN A 183 -11.59 1.94 -1.99
C GLN A 183 -12.10 2.99 -2.99
N LEU A 184 -13.42 3.14 -3.11
CA LEU A 184 -14.05 4.11 -4.02
C LEU A 184 -13.64 5.53 -3.67
N GLU A 185 -13.62 5.85 -2.38
CA GLU A 185 -13.27 7.17 -1.91
C GLU A 185 -11.77 7.47 -2.08
N THR A 186 -10.91 6.48 -1.87
CA THR A 186 -9.46 6.62 -2.15
C THR A 186 -9.21 6.85 -3.64
N LEU A 187 -9.91 6.12 -4.52
CA LEU A 187 -9.80 6.32 -5.96
C LEU A 187 -10.29 7.72 -6.38
N THR A 188 -11.40 8.18 -5.82
CA THR A 188 -11.94 9.52 -6.05
C THR A 188 -10.92 10.58 -5.65
N ARG A 189 -10.32 10.44 -4.46
CA ARG A 189 -9.26 11.33 -3.99
C ARG A 189 -8.05 11.38 -4.93
N ILE A 190 -7.59 10.22 -5.44
CA ILE A 190 -6.48 10.15 -6.39
C ILE A 190 -6.84 10.88 -7.71
N ARG A 191 -8.06 10.70 -8.21
CA ARG A 191 -8.54 11.38 -9.42
C ARG A 191 -8.62 12.89 -9.24
N GLU A 192 -9.03 13.37 -8.07
CA GLU A 192 -9.06 14.80 -7.73
C GLU A 192 -7.66 15.39 -7.66
N GLU A 193 -6.73 14.69 -7.00
CA GLU A 193 -5.33 15.08 -6.93
C GLU A 193 -4.75 15.29 -8.33
N LEU A 194 -4.98 14.36 -9.26
CA LEU A 194 -4.41 14.41 -10.61
C LEU A 194 -5.11 15.39 -11.58
N LYS A 195 -6.26 15.96 -11.20
CA LYS A 195 -6.93 17.02 -11.97
C LYS A 195 -6.41 18.42 -11.63
N ASN A 196 -5.82 18.57 -10.45
CA ASN A 196 -5.27 19.83 -9.92
C ASN A 196 -3.77 19.92 -10.21
#